data_AF-A0AA35VT18-F1
#
_entry.id   AF-A0AA35VT18-F1
#
_cell.length_a   1.000
_cell.length_b   1.000
_cell.length_c   1.000
_cell.angle_alpha   90.00
_cell.angle_beta   90.00
_cell.angle_gamma   90.00
#
_symmetry.space_group_name_H-M   'P 1'
#
loop_
_entity.id
_entity.type
_entity.pdbx_description
1 polymer ?
#
loop_
_entity_poly.entity_id
_entity_poly.type
_entity_poly.pdbx_seq_one_letter_code
_entity_poly.pdbx_strand_id
1 'polypeptide(L)'
;MTSNQIVIPIFYDVEPTHVRKQIGSFNDAMAKHIQKMAAETDANKRREMAQRIEGWIQALTEVAGLKGMDLDGRSETEFIKKIVKDIYRRLQGQRRSLSKRLLRTSTVDYNYP
;
A
#
# COMPACT_ATOMS: atom_id res chain seq x y z
N MET A 1 13.83 -10.84 -1.81
CA MET A 1 13.06 -10.50 -3.03
C MET A 1 12.37 -9.16 -2.79
N THR A 2 12.81 -8.08 -3.43
CA THR A 2 12.06 -6.81 -3.39
C THR A 2 11.07 -6.82 -4.54
N SER A 3 9.77 -6.85 -4.23
CA SER A 3 8.72 -6.72 -5.24
C SER A 3 8.79 -5.33 -5.87
N ASN A 4 8.82 -5.23 -7.20
CA ASN A 4 8.79 -3.95 -7.94
C ASN A 4 7.38 -3.32 -7.96
N GLN A 5 6.61 -3.51 -6.90
CA GLN A 5 5.24 -2.99 -6.78
C GLN A 5 5.28 -1.51 -6.37
N ILE A 6 4.49 -0.71 -7.08
CA ILE A 6 4.28 0.70 -6.76
C ILE A 6 2.96 0.79 -6.00
N VAL A 7 3.01 1.31 -4.77
CA VAL A 7 1.83 1.55 -3.94
C VAL A 7 1.58 3.06 -3.88
N ILE A 8 0.34 3.48 -4.11
CA ILE A 8 -0.08 4.88 -4.04
C ILE A 8 -1.35 4.94 -3.18
N PRO A 9 -1.26 5.36 -1.91
CA PRO A 9 -2.44 5.52 -1.08
C PRO A 9 -3.27 6.72 -1.54
N ILE A 10 -4.57 6.51 -1.62
CA ILE A 10 -5.58 7.55 -1.85
C ILE A 10 -6.35 7.72 -0.55
N PHE A 11 -6.26 8.90 0.05
CA PHE A 11 -6.99 9.24 1.28
C PHE A 11 -8.24 10.01 0.90
N TYR A 12 -9.37 9.32 0.89
CA TYR A 12 -10.68 9.87 0.53
C TYR A 12 -11.47 10.18 1.79
N ASP A 13 -11.72 11.47 2.03
CA ASP A 13 -12.42 12.01 3.22
C ASP A 13 -11.91 11.44 4.56
N VAL A 14 -10.61 11.15 4.62
CA VAL A 14 -9.93 10.67 5.81
C VAL A 14 -8.57 11.35 5.92
N GLU A 15 -8.24 11.80 7.13
CA GLU A 15 -6.87 12.26 7.38
C GLU A 15 -5.90 11.07 7.39
N PRO A 16 -4.73 11.16 6.72
CA PRO A 16 -3.72 10.10 6.78
C PRO A 16 -3.29 9.75 8.21
N THR A 17 -3.40 10.70 9.15
CA THR A 17 -3.15 10.52 10.59
C THR A 17 -4.09 9.48 11.20
N HIS A 18 -5.36 9.47 10.80
CA HIS A 18 -6.38 8.52 11.28
C HIS A 18 -6.06 7.10 10.82
N VAL A 19 -5.59 6.95 9.58
CA VAL A 19 -5.15 5.67 9.03
C VAL A 19 -3.86 5.19 9.73
N ARG A 20 -2.87 6.08 9.86
CA ARG A 20 -1.54 5.74 10.40
C ARG A 20 -1.55 5.35 11.87
N LYS A 21 -2.38 6.02 12.67
CA LYS A 21 -2.51 5.75 14.11
C LYS A 21 -3.70 4.86 14.44
N GLN A 22 -4.45 4.43 13.42
CA GLN A 22 -5.69 3.68 13.54
C GLN A 22 -6.63 4.30 14.59
N ILE A 23 -6.91 5.60 14.48
CA ILE A 23 -7.82 6.33 15.37
C ILE A 23 -9.18 6.60 14.70
N GLY A 24 -10.18 7.00 15.48
CA GLY A 24 -11.55 7.17 15.00
C GLY A 24 -12.15 5.84 14.54
N SER A 25 -12.78 5.83 13.36
CA SER A 25 -13.44 4.64 12.80
C SER A 25 -12.50 3.43 12.62
N PHE A 26 -11.20 3.68 12.39
CA PHE A 26 -10.19 2.62 12.30
C PHE A 26 -9.97 1.93 13.66
N ASN A 27 -9.99 2.70 14.75
CA ASN A 27 -9.90 2.15 16.11
C ASN A 27 -11.10 1.26 16.42
N ASP A 28 -12.30 1.74 16.10
CA ASP A 28 -13.55 1.02 16.35
C ASP A 28 -13.59 -0.30 15.56
N ALA A 29 -13.13 -0.28 14.32
CA ALA A 29 -12.99 -1.49 13.50
C ALA A 29 -11.97 -2.46 14.11
N MET A 30 -10.80 -1.97 14.54
CA MET A 30 -9.78 -2.81 15.17
C MET A 30 -10.26 -3.44 16.46
N ALA A 31 -10.97 -2.67 17.31
CA ALA A 31 -11.55 -3.15 18.55
C ALA A 31 -12.54 -4.31 18.32
N LYS A 32 -13.40 -4.22 17.28
CA LYS A 32 -14.31 -5.32 16.91
C LYS A 32 -13.55 -6.59 16.51
N HIS A 33 -12.44 -6.47 15.79
CA HIS A 33 -11.62 -7.62 15.43
C HIS A 33 -10.92 -8.25 16.64
N ILE A 34 -10.40 -7.42 17.56
CA ILE A 34 -9.79 -7.87 18.82
C ILE A 34 -10.83 -8.60 19.69
N GLN A 35 -12.05 -8.06 19.82
CA GLN A 35 -13.14 -8.72 20.56
C GLN A 35 -13.50 -10.08 19.95
N LYS A 36 -13.61 -10.17 18.62
CA LYS A 36 -13.86 -11.46 17.94
C LYS A 36 -12.74 -12.47 18.19
N MET A 37 -11.49 -12.02 18.15
CA MET A 37 -10.33 -12.86 18.47
C MET A 37 -10.37 -13.34 19.93
N ALA A 38 -10.73 -12.47 20.86
CA ALA A 38 -10.82 -12.81 22.29
C ALA A 38 -11.94 -13.83 22.58
N ALA A 39 -13.03 -13.80 21.81
CA ALA A 39 -14.14 -14.74 21.91
C ALA A 39 -13.87 -16.10 21.23
N GLU A 40 -12.80 -16.22 20.42
CA GLU A 40 -12.46 -17.45 19.73
C GLU A 40 -11.89 -18.50 20.70
N THR A 41 -12.50 -19.69 20.68
CA THR A 41 -12.17 -20.81 21.56
C THR A 41 -11.05 -21.69 20.99
N ASP A 42 -10.94 -21.75 19.66
CA ASP A 42 -9.87 -22.49 19.00
C ASP A 42 -8.54 -21.72 19.06
N ALA A 43 -7.54 -22.32 19.70
CA ALA A 43 -6.25 -21.68 19.93
C ALA A 43 -5.49 -21.38 18.62
N ASN A 44 -5.64 -22.21 17.59
CA ASN A 44 -4.99 -22.00 16.29
C ASN A 44 -5.65 -20.84 15.56
N LYS A 45 -6.98 -20.82 15.48
CA LYS A 45 -7.73 -19.71 14.87
C LYS A 45 -7.45 -18.39 15.57
N ARG A 46 -7.42 -18.38 16.91
CA ARG A 46 -7.09 -17.18 17.69
C ARG A 46 -5.69 -16.66 17.34
N ARG A 47 -4.70 -17.54 17.18
CA ARG A 47 -3.33 -17.17 16.78
C ARG A 47 -3.31 -16.58 15.37
N GLU A 48 -4.00 -17.18 14.41
CA GLU A 48 -4.09 -16.66 13.04
C GLU A 48 -4.76 -15.28 13.01
N MET A 49 -5.83 -15.09 13.79
CA MET A 49 -6.48 -13.78 13.93
C MET A 49 -5.55 -12.73 14.53
N ALA A 50 -4.76 -13.08 15.55
CA ALA A 50 -3.78 -12.19 16.15
C ALA A 50 -2.73 -11.74 15.12
N GLN A 51 -2.16 -12.69 14.37
CA GLN A 51 -1.19 -12.41 13.30
C GLN A 51 -1.79 -11.52 12.21
N ARG A 52 -3.05 -11.75 11.85
CA ARG A 52 -3.76 -10.93 10.86
C ARG A 52 -3.99 -9.50 11.34
N ILE A 53 -4.40 -9.33 12.60
CA ILE A 53 -4.58 -8.02 13.22
C ILE A 53 -3.26 -7.25 13.23
N GLU A 54 -2.16 -7.90 13.65
CA GLU A 54 -0.82 -7.31 13.64
C GLU A 54 -0.40 -6.89 12.23
N GLY A 55 -0.60 -7.77 11.24
CA GLY A 55 -0.30 -7.48 9.84
C GLY A 55 -1.12 -6.31 9.29
N TRP A 56 -2.39 -6.17 9.68
CA TRP A 56 -3.20 -5.01 9.30
C TRP A 56 -2.70 -3.70 9.91
N ILE A 57 -2.33 -3.71 11.19
CA ILE A 57 -1.78 -2.52 11.88
C ILE A 57 -0.50 -2.07 11.18
N GLN A 58 0.43 -3.00 10.92
CA GLN A 58 1.68 -2.71 10.22
C GLN A 58 1.42 -2.18 8.81
N ALA A 59 0.58 -2.86 8.02
CA ALA A 59 0.29 -2.44 6.65
C ALA A 59 -0.37 -1.05 6.58
N LEU A 60 -1.34 -0.75 7.46
CA LEU A 60 -1.98 0.57 7.50
C LEU A 60 -1.00 1.66 7.92
N THR A 61 -0.13 1.36 8.88
CA THR A 61 0.92 2.29 9.35
C THR A 61 1.93 2.60 8.24
N GLU A 62 2.42 1.56 7.55
CA GLU A 62 3.37 1.70 6.44
C GLU A 62 2.76 2.47 5.28
N VAL A 63 1.55 2.07 4.83
CA VAL A 63 0.87 2.70 3.70
C VAL A 63 0.55 4.16 4.01
N ALA A 64 0.13 4.48 5.24
CA ALA A 64 -0.13 5.87 5.63
C ALA A 64 1.15 6.72 5.78
N GLY A 65 2.32 6.10 5.86
CA GLY A 65 3.63 6.76 5.79
C GLY A 65 4.09 7.07 4.36
N LEU A 66 3.47 6.47 3.34
CA LEU A 66 3.82 6.74 1.94
C LEU A 66 3.26 8.09 1.49
N LYS A 67 3.94 8.70 0.51
CA LYS A 67 3.43 9.89 -0.16
C LYS A 67 2.17 9.54 -0.97
N GLY A 68 1.01 9.87 -0.40
CA GLY A 68 -0.30 9.65 -1.03
C GLY A 68 -0.85 10.86 -1.78
N MET A 69 -2.12 10.74 -2.15
CA MET A 69 -2.93 11.83 -2.69
C MET A 69 -4.18 12.03 -1.85
N ASP A 70 -4.49 13.28 -1.58
CA ASP A 70 -5.60 13.75 -0.78
C ASP A 70 -6.54 14.64 -1.61
N LEU A 71 -7.84 14.52 -1.31
CA LEU A 71 -8.89 15.35 -1.89
C LEU A 71 -8.86 16.74 -1.21
N ASP A 72 -7.93 17.59 -1.67
CA ASP A 72 -7.67 18.96 -1.19
C ASP A 72 -8.81 19.94 -1.59
N GLY A 73 -10.07 19.62 -1.26
CA GLY A 73 -11.27 20.43 -1.56
C GLY A 73 -11.63 20.58 -3.04
N ARG A 74 -10.94 19.88 -3.94
CA ARG A 74 -11.18 19.88 -5.39
C ARG A 74 -12.34 18.97 -5.78
N SER A 75 -12.91 19.20 -6.98
CA SER A 75 -13.89 18.27 -7.53
C SER A 75 -13.30 16.85 -7.67
N GLU A 76 -14.09 15.84 -7.32
CA GLU A 76 -13.67 14.44 -7.43
C GLU A 76 -13.22 14.08 -8.85
N THR A 77 -13.86 14.67 -9.86
CA THR A 77 -13.52 14.44 -11.26
C THR A 77 -12.10 14.93 -11.59
N GLU A 78 -11.71 16.10 -11.10
CA GLU A 78 -10.34 16.60 -11.29
C GLU A 78 -9.32 15.79 -10.50
N PHE A 79 -9.68 15.36 -9.30
CA PHE A 79 -8.84 14.50 -8.48
C PHE A 79 -8.58 13.14 -9.16
N ILE A 80 -9.62 12.49 -9.67
CA ILE A 80 -9.50 11.24 -10.44
C ILE A 80 -8.63 11.44 -11.68
N LYS A 81 -8.81 12.53 -12.43
CA LYS A 81 -7.94 12.84 -13.58
C LYS A 81 -6.47 12.95 -13.17
N LYS A 82 -6.17 13.56 -12.02
CA LYS A 82 -4.81 13.65 -11.46
C LYS A 82 -4.26 12.28 -11.09
N ILE A 83 -5.06 11.43 -10.43
CA ILE A 83 -4.68 10.05 -10.08
C ILE A 83 -4.32 9.25 -11.34
N VAL A 84 -5.21 9.25 -12.34
CA VAL A 84 -5.00 8.51 -13.61
C VAL A 84 -3.72 8.98 -14.30
N LYS A 85 -3.48 10.29 -14.35
CA LYS A 85 -2.27 10.87 -14.94
C LYS A 85 -0.99 10.46 -14.20
N ASP A 86 -1.02 10.40 -12.87
CA ASP A 86 0.12 9.97 -12.06
C ASP A 86 0.42 8.47 -12.23
N ILE A 87 -0.61 7.62 -12.20
CA ILE A 87 -0.48 6.18 -12.45
C ILE A 87 0.14 5.95 -13.84
N TYR A 88 -0.38 6.63 -14.88
CA TYR A 88 0.16 6.53 -16.24
C TYR A 88 1.66 6.88 -16.29
N ARG A 89 2.07 7.98 -15.65
CA ARG A 89 3.48 8.40 -15.61
C ARG A 89 4.37 7.37 -14.92
N ARG A 90 3.94 6.83 -13.78
CA ARG A 90 4.69 5.82 -13.02
C ARG A 90 4.85 4.52 -13.81
N LEU A 91 3.79 4.04 -14.47
CA LEU A 91 3.85 2.86 -15.33
C LEU A 91 4.82 3.05 -16.50
N GLN A 92 4.81 4.21 -17.15
CA GLN A 92 5.79 4.51 -18.22
C GLN A 92 7.23 4.56 -17.68
N GLY A 93 7.43 5.14 -16.50
CA GLY A 93 8.73 5.14 -15.83
C GLY A 93 9.24 3.73 -15.52
N GLN A 94 8.37 2.88 -14.98
CA GLN A 94 8.69 1.49 -14.67
C GLN A 94 9.04 0.70 -15.93
N ARG A 95 8.24 0.83 -17.00
CA ARG A 95 8.52 0.19 -18.31
C ARG A 95 9.90 0.58 -18.83
N ARG A 96 10.23 1.88 -18.82
CA ARG A 96 11.55 2.38 -19.24
C ARG A 96 12.69 1.81 -18.38
N SER A 97 12.50 1.74 -17.06
CA SER A 97 13.48 1.17 -16.14
C SER A 97 13.74 -0.32 -16.42
N LEU A 98 12.67 -1.09 -16.68
CA LEU A 98 12.78 -2.51 -17.02
C LEU A 98 13.50 -2.70 -18.37
N SER A 99 13.16 -1.91 -19.38
CA SER A 99 13.84 -1.95 -20.69
C SER A 99 15.34 -1.65 -20.58
N LYS A 100 15.73 -0.62 -19.81
CA LYS A 100 17.16 -0.31 -19.58
C LYS A 100 17.91 -1.43 -18.87
N ARG A 101 17.26 -2.11 -17.90
CA ARG A 101 17.86 -3.23 -17.19
C ARG A 101 18.10 -4.43 -18.11
N LEU A 102 17.12 -4.76 -18.96
CA LEU A 102 17.23 -5.86 -19.92
C LEU A 102 18.31 -5.61 -20.98
N LEU A 103 18.44 -4.37 -21.46
CA LEU A 103 19.51 -3.98 -22.39
C LEU A 103 20.90 -4.10 -21.74
N ARG A 104 21.04 -3.75 -20.45
CA ARG A 104 22.32 -3.90 -19.74
C ARG A 104 22.72 -5.35 -19.52
N THR A 105 21.79 -6.23 -19.18
CA THR A 105 22.11 -7.65 -18.95
C THR A 105 22.50 -8.35 -20.25
N SER A 106 21.90 -7.98 -21.38
CA SER A 106 22.23 -8.55 -22.70
C SER A 106 23.58 -8.06 -23.27
N THR A 107 24.10 -6.92 -22.82
CA THR A 107 25.43 -6.43 -23.22
C THR A 107 26.60 -7.04 -22.45
N VAL A 108 26.35 -7.73 -21.32
CA VAL A 108 27.41 -8.36 -20.51
C VAL A 108 27.78 -9.76 -21.02
N ASP A 109 26.91 -10.39 -21.81
CA ASP A 109 27.12 -11.76 -22.33
C ASP A 109 27.93 -11.83 -23.65
N TYR A 110 28.38 -10.70 -24.19
CA TYR A 110 29.30 -10.64 -25.34
C TYR A 110 30.68 -10.14 -24.92
N ASN A 111 31.38 -10.95 -24.13
CA ASN A 111 32.83 -10.88 -24.01
C ASN A 111 33.35 -12.29 -23.71
N TYR A 112 33.55 -13.07 -24.77
CA TYR A 112 34.32 -14.31 -24.73
C TYR A 112 35.70 -14.03 -25.35
N PRO A 113 36.81 -14.46 -24.73
CA PRO A 113 38.11 -14.51 -25.39
C PRO A 113 38.13 -15.51 -26.54
#